data_AF-A0A512U9P3-F1
#
_entry.id   AF-A0A512U9P3-F1
#
_cell.length_a   1.000
_cell.length_b   1.000
_cell.length_c   1.000
_cell.angle_alpha   90.00
_cell.angle_beta   90.00
_cell.angle_gamma   90.00
#
_symmetry.space_group_name_H-M   'P 1'
#
loop_
_entity.id
_entity.type
_entity.pdbx_description
1 polymer ?
#
loop_
_entity_poly.entity_id
_entity_poly.type
_entity_poly.pdbx_seq_one_letter_code
_entity_poly.pdbx_strand_id
1 'polypeptide(L)'
;MDPFNEVEEDCWAQIQALQGLVASTKHISEERKLDFQNDYQELAETLEDLRQAVHISESNPSQFSLTSADIANRKQILDQLQNKIQDIHDAWTDRVSNPHRPREVTTMSNRISQDTDSSNPFADDQRLDREFNSFQQQEMIQSQDLQLDSIHQTMQNLNQQAALMGNELEDQGYMLDDLDNEMDTVGNKLQRGLRRVNYVIEKNRETASNWCIGILVVVLCVLLVVLIAV
;
A
#
# COMPACT_ATOMS: atom_id res chain seq x y z
N MET A 1 -15.56 23.35 20.50
CA MET A 1 -14.61 22.25 20.23
C MET A 1 -13.24 22.88 20.16
N ASP A 2 -12.26 22.23 20.78
CA ASP A 2 -10.87 22.64 20.72
C ASP A 2 -10.31 22.20 19.36
N PRO A 3 -9.79 23.11 18.52
CA PRO A 3 -9.31 22.77 17.18
C PRO A 3 -8.18 21.75 17.20
N PHE A 4 -7.44 21.63 18.31
CA PHE A 4 -6.43 20.58 18.48
C PHE A 4 -7.05 19.18 18.40
N ASN A 5 -8.18 18.96 19.08
CA ASN A 5 -8.79 17.63 19.17
C ASN A 5 -9.40 17.19 17.83
N GLU A 6 -9.89 18.13 17.02
CA GLU A 6 -10.43 17.83 15.69
C GLU A 6 -9.31 17.36 14.75
N VAL A 7 -8.21 18.11 14.71
CA VAL A 7 -7.04 17.77 13.89
C VAL A 7 -6.34 16.49 14.41
N GLU A 8 -6.36 16.25 15.72
CA GLU A 8 -5.91 14.98 16.31
C GLU A 8 -6.72 13.80 15.78
N GLU A 9 -8.05 13.91 15.79
CA GLU A 9 -8.95 12.85 15.33
C GLU A 9 -8.75 12.57 13.83
N ASP A 10 -8.55 13.62 13.03
CA ASP A 10 -8.20 13.52 11.61
C ASP A 10 -6.85 12.83 11.38
N CYS A 11 -5.82 13.17 12.17
CA CYS A 11 -4.51 12.49 12.10
C CYS A 11 -4.64 10.99 12.36
N TRP A 12 -5.42 10.60 13.38
CA TRP A 12 -5.66 9.18 13.66
C TRP A 12 -6.42 8.49 12.54
N ALA A 13 -7.39 9.17 11.91
CA ALA A 13 -8.10 8.63 10.76
C ALA A 13 -7.17 8.42 9.55
N GLN A 14 -6.29 9.38 9.25
CA GLN A 14 -5.28 9.26 8.20
C GLN A 14 -4.29 8.12 8.47
N ILE A 15 -3.81 7.98 9.71
CA ILE A 15 -2.96 6.85 10.16
C ILE A 15 -3.65 5.51 9.88
N GLN A 16 -4.93 5.38 10.22
CA GLN A 16 -5.70 4.15 9.97
C GLN A 16 -5.89 3.87 8.48
N ALA A 17 -6.15 4.91 7.68
CA ALA A 17 -6.26 4.79 6.23
C ALA A 17 -4.95 4.30 5.60
N LEU A 18 -3.81 4.92 5.98
CA LEU A 18 -2.48 4.52 5.55
C LEU A 18 -2.16 3.08 5.96
N GLN A 19 -2.45 2.68 7.21
CA GLN A 19 -2.28 1.29 7.65
C GLN A 19 -3.13 0.32 6.81
N GLY A 20 -4.36 0.69 6.48
CA GLY A 20 -5.23 -0.06 5.59
C GLY A 20 -4.64 -0.19 4.18
N LEU A 21 -4.05 0.88 3.65
CA LEU A 21 -3.36 0.89 2.36
C LEU A 21 -2.15 -0.05 2.40
N VAL A 22 -1.27 0.05 3.40
CA VAL A 22 -0.11 -0.85 3.57
C VAL A 22 -0.55 -2.32 3.75
N ALA A 23 -1.62 -2.57 4.48
CA ALA A 23 -2.13 -3.92 4.72
C ALA A 23 -2.75 -4.57 3.46
N SER A 24 -3.50 -3.78 2.69
CA SER A 24 -4.20 -4.20 1.47
C SER A 24 -3.29 -4.29 0.24
N THR A 25 -2.17 -3.57 0.24
CA THR A 25 -1.18 -3.61 -0.85
C THR A 25 -0.53 -4.99 -0.93
N LYS A 26 -0.94 -5.76 -1.95
CA LYS A 26 -0.35 -7.06 -2.32
C LYS A 26 0.74 -6.93 -3.37
N HIS A 27 0.57 -5.99 -4.30
CA HIS A 27 1.52 -5.66 -5.34
C HIS A 27 1.86 -4.19 -5.22
N ILE A 28 3.16 -3.88 -5.15
CA ILE A 28 3.65 -2.51 -5.08
C ILE A 28 3.71 -1.99 -6.52
N SER A 29 2.64 -1.33 -6.98
CA SER A 29 2.65 -0.53 -8.20
C SER A 29 3.16 0.89 -7.91
N GLU A 30 3.62 1.59 -8.95
CA GLU A 30 4.03 2.99 -8.82
C GLU A 30 2.89 3.89 -8.34
N GLU A 31 1.66 3.67 -8.83
CA GLU A 31 0.46 4.35 -8.33
C GLU A 31 0.30 4.20 -6.81
N ARG A 32 0.49 2.99 -6.27
CA ARG A 32 0.37 2.72 -4.84
C ARG A 32 1.48 3.37 -4.02
N LYS A 33 2.69 3.50 -4.59
CA LYS A 33 3.78 4.26 -3.96
C LYS A 33 3.46 5.75 -3.90
N LEU A 34 2.91 6.29 -4.98
CA LEU A 34 2.53 7.69 -5.05
C LEU A 34 1.38 8.02 -4.08
N ASP A 35 0.34 7.20 -4.05
CA ASP A 35 -0.78 7.35 -3.10
C ASP A 35 -0.26 7.37 -1.66
N PHE A 36 0.53 6.35 -1.28
CA PHE A 36 1.09 6.27 0.07
C PHE A 36 1.95 7.50 0.40
N GLN A 37 2.78 7.94 -0.54
CA GLN A 37 3.70 9.06 -0.30
C GLN A 37 2.98 10.39 -0.15
N ASN A 38 1.94 10.64 -0.95
CA ASN A 38 1.12 11.85 -0.82
C ASN A 38 0.39 11.89 0.52
N ASP A 39 -0.30 10.80 0.87
CA ASP A 39 -1.02 10.68 2.14
C ASP A 39 -0.07 10.78 3.34
N TYR A 40 1.13 10.19 3.24
CA TYR A 40 2.16 10.30 4.28
C TYR A 40 2.69 11.72 4.43
N GLN A 41 2.93 12.43 3.33
CA GLN A 41 3.43 13.81 3.34
C GLN A 41 2.40 14.76 3.98
N GLU A 42 1.12 14.64 3.61
CA GLU A 42 0.03 15.43 4.19
C GLU A 42 -0.08 15.21 5.70
N LEU A 43 0.00 13.95 6.14
CA LEU A 43 -0.03 13.60 7.56
C LEU A 43 1.18 14.16 8.31
N ALA A 44 2.37 14.11 7.70
CA ALA A 44 3.58 14.60 8.31
C ALA A 44 3.55 16.14 8.45
N GLU A 45 3.02 16.87 7.46
CA GLU A 45 2.81 18.33 7.54
C GLU A 45 1.80 18.68 8.64
N THR A 46 0.69 17.95 8.72
CA THR A 46 -0.33 18.13 9.76
C THR A 46 0.24 17.90 11.18
N LEU A 47 1.13 16.91 11.33
CA LEU A 47 1.82 16.67 12.60
C LEU A 47 2.71 17.85 13.01
N GLU A 48 3.42 18.46 12.05
CA GLU A 48 4.27 19.62 12.34
C GLU A 48 3.44 20.85 12.73
N ASP A 49 2.31 21.08 12.07
CA ASP A 49 1.36 22.13 12.45
C ASP A 49 0.81 21.93 13.87
N LEU A 50 0.48 20.69 14.25
CA LEU A 50 0.05 20.36 15.62
C LEU A 50 1.17 20.62 16.64
N ARG A 51 2.42 20.28 16.32
CA ARG A 51 3.57 20.56 17.18
C ARG A 51 3.76 22.05 17.39
N GLN A 52 3.69 22.84 16.30
CA GLN A 52 3.80 24.29 16.37
C GLN A 52 2.66 24.90 17.20
N ALA A 53 1.43 24.38 17.04
CA ALA A 53 0.30 24.80 17.85
C ALA A 53 0.52 24.51 19.35
N VAL A 54 1.04 23.32 19.70
CA VAL A 54 1.38 22.98 21.08
C VAL A 54 2.48 23.90 21.62
N HIS A 55 3.53 24.18 20.85
CA HIS A 55 4.61 25.08 21.26
C HIS A 55 4.12 26.52 21.52
N ILE A 56 3.24 27.05 20.66
CA ILE A 56 2.61 28.37 20.83
C ILE A 56 1.76 28.38 22.11
N SER A 57 1.00 27.31 22.33
CA SER A 57 0.14 27.15 23.51
C SER A 57 0.92 27.02 24.82
N GLU A 58 2.11 26.42 24.78
CA GLU A 58 3.03 26.34 25.91
C GLU A 58 3.63 27.71 26.24
N SER A 59 3.93 28.51 25.21
CA SER A 59 4.48 29.85 25.37
C SER A 59 3.46 30.86 25.94
N ASN A 60 2.17 30.69 25.66
CA ASN A 60 1.10 31.58 26.15
C ASN A 60 -0.12 30.83 26.74
N PRO A 61 0.02 30.07 27.85
CA PRO A 61 -1.06 29.20 28.35
C PRO A 61 -2.34 29.95 28.76
N SER A 62 -2.19 31.18 29.27
CA SER A 62 -3.31 32.02 29.73
C SER A 62 -4.23 32.48 28.59
N GLN A 63 -3.73 32.56 27.36
CA GLN A 63 -4.52 32.95 26.19
C GLN A 63 -5.43 31.80 25.72
N PHE A 64 -5.01 30.56 25.94
CA PHE A 64 -5.71 29.36 25.46
C PHE A 64 -6.52 28.66 26.56
N SER A 65 -6.50 29.18 27.80
CA SER A 65 -7.16 28.56 28.96
C SER A 65 -6.76 27.09 29.18
N LEU A 66 -5.52 26.74 28.87
CA LEU A 66 -4.98 25.39 28.99
C LEU A 66 -4.24 25.22 30.31
N THR A 67 -4.42 24.08 30.96
CA THR A 67 -3.62 23.72 32.13
C THR A 67 -2.31 23.07 31.70
N SER A 68 -1.30 23.07 32.58
CA SER A 68 -0.04 22.36 32.35
C SER A 68 -0.26 20.85 32.13
N ALA A 69 -1.32 20.29 32.70
CA ALA A 69 -1.70 18.90 32.48
C ALA A 69 -2.24 18.67 31.06
N ASP A 70 -3.02 19.62 30.51
CA ASP A 70 -3.52 19.54 29.13
C ASP A 70 -2.36 19.60 28.13
N ILE A 71 -1.41 20.52 28.33
CA ILE A 71 -0.22 20.64 27.48
C ILE A 71 0.62 19.34 27.53
N ALA A 72 0.79 18.75 28.72
CA ALA A 72 1.50 17.48 28.86
C ALA A 72 0.79 16.33 28.13
N ASN A 73 -0.54 16.26 28.20
CA ASN A 73 -1.32 15.28 27.45
C ASN A 73 -1.16 15.45 25.93
N ARG A 74 -1.25 16.69 25.44
CA ARG A 74 -1.04 16.99 24.00
C ARG A 74 0.34 16.60 23.51
N LYS A 75 1.40 16.82 24.33
CA LYS A 75 2.76 16.34 24.01
C LYS A 75 2.81 14.81 23.92
N GLN A 76 2.20 14.11 24.87
CA GLN A 76 2.13 12.65 24.84
C GLN A 76 1.39 12.12 23.60
N ILE A 77 0.32 12.79 23.18
CA ILE A 77 -0.43 12.45 21.96
C ILE A 77 0.46 12.64 20.72
N LEU A 78 1.17 13.76 20.63
CA LEU A 78 2.11 14.02 19.54
C LEU A 78 3.18 12.94 19.43
N ASP A 79 3.73 12.48 20.57
CA ASP A 79 4.70 11.38 20.59
C ASP A 79 4.09 10.06 20.09
N GLN A 80 2.84 9.77 20.45
CA GLN A 80 2.14 8.57 19.97
C GLN A 80 1.90 8.61 18.47
N LEU A 81 1.44 9.76 17.95
CA LEU A 81 1.23 9.98 16.51
C LEU A 81 2.55 9.82 15.76
N GLN A 82 3.62 10.46 16.25
CA GLN A 82 4.96 10.36 15.68
C GLN A 82 5.45 8.91 15.57
N ASN A 83 5.38 8.15 16.67
CA ASN A 83 5.80 6.74 16.66
C ASN A 83 4.98 5.91 15.66
N LYS A 84 3.67 6.16 15.57
CA LYS A 84 2.78 5.45 14.65
C LYS A 84 3.05 5.79 13.19
N ILE A 85 3.35 7.05 12.88
CA ILE A 85 3.74 7.50 11.54
C ILE A 85 5.05 6.81 11.12
N GLN A 86 6.04 6.75 12.01
CA GLN A 86 7.30 6.05 11.75
C GLN A 86 7.10 4.55 11.53
N ASP A 87 6.31 3.88 12.37
CA ASP A 87 5.99 2.45 12.23
C ASP A 87 5.39 2.16 10.83
N ILE A 88 4.50 3.03 10.35
CA ILE A 88 3.85 2.90 9.03
C ILE A 88 4.88 3.09 7.91
N HIS A 89 5.71 4.11 8.02
CA HIS A 89 6.79 4.37 7.07
C HIS A 89 7.71 3.15 6.95
N ASP A 90 8.20 2.63 8.08
CA ASP A 90 9.12 1.49 8.09
C ASP A 90 8.46 0.23 7.53
N ALA A 91 7.18 0.00 7.86
CA ALA A 91 6.40 -1.11 7.31
C ALA A 91 6.20 -0.99 5.79
N TRP A 92 6.07 0.24 5.27
CA TRP A 92 6.01 0.50 3.84
C TRP A 92 7.38 0.28 3.17
N THR A 93 8.45 0.85 3.74
CA THR A 93 9.81 0.71 3.23
C THR A 93 10.28 -0.74 3.19
N ASP A 94 9.99 -1.54 4.23
CA ASP A 94 10.32 -2.98 4.25
C ASP A 94 9.61 -3.73 3.12
N ARG A 95 8.36 -3.38 2.83
CA ARG A 95 7.61 -3.99 1.72
C ARG A 95 8.16 -3.59 0.36
N VAL A 96 8.47 -2.31 0.16
CA VAL A 96 9.05 -1.81 -1.10
C VAL A 96 10.41 -2.43 -1.34
N SER A 97 11.24 -2.54 -0.30
CA SER A 97 12.61 -3.06 -0.40
C SER A 97 12.67 -4.59 -0.49
N ASN A 98 11.71 -5.28 0.13
CA ASN A 98 11.74 -6.74 0.26
C ASN A 98 10.38 -7.40 -0.08
N PRO A 99 9.96 -7.36 -1.36
CA PRO A 99 8.65 -7.85 -1.82
C PRO A 99 8.44 -9.36 -1.66
N HIS A 100 9.49 -10.12 -1.35
CA HIS A 100 9.47 -11.58 -1.19
C HIS A 100 9.58 -12.06 0.25
N ARG A 101 9.57 -11.18 1.26
CA ARG A 101 9.54 -11.65 2.65
C ARG A 101 8.17 -12.27 2.92
N PRO A 102 8.04 -13.60 3.13
CA PRO A 102 6.82 -14.13 3.69
C PRO A 102 6.62 -13.41 5.03
N ARG A 103 5.42 -12.86 5.23
CA ARG A 103 5.03 -12.25 6.51
C ARG A 103 5.54 -13.17 7.62
N GLU A 104 6.50 -12.69 8.41
CA GLU A 104 6.63 -13.22 9.76
C GLU A 104 5.28 -12.92 10.39
N VAL A 105 4.42 -13.94 10.41
CA VAL A 105 3.33 -14.02 11.36
C VAL A 105 4.05 -13.77 12.68
N THR A 106 3.87 -12.58 13.25
CA THR A 106 4.14 -12.34 14.65
C THR A 106 3.21 -13.28 15.38
N THR A 107 3.66 -14.54 15.50
CA THR A 107 3.12 -15.51 16.40
C THR A 107 3.09 -14.81 17.73
N MET A 108 1.92 -14.80 18.35
CA MET A 108 1.71 -14.48 19.75
C MET A 108 2.56 -15.43 20.61
N SER A 109 3.88 -15.22 20.63
CA SER A 109 4.86 -15.93 21.45
C SER A 109 5.51 -14.90 22.38
N ASN A 110 4.66 -14.19 23.12
CA ASN A 110 5.06 -13.60 24.38
C ASN A 110 3.90 -13.62 25.40
N ARG A 111 3.30 -14.81 25.57
CA ARG A 111 2.47 -15.14 26.75
C ARG A 111 2.68 -16.61 27.15
N ILE A 112 3.91 -16.95 27.50
CA ILE A 112 4.15 -18.02 28.48
C ILE A 112 5.06 -17.41 29.54
N SER A 113 4.45 -16.58 30.37
CA SER A 113 4.88 -16.50 31.75
C SER A 113 4.23 -17.68 32.47
N GLN A 114 5.10 -18.50 33.08
CA GLN A 114 4.91 -18.94 34.46
C GLN A 114 3.83 -20.01 34.68
N ASP A 115 4.19 -21.25 34.36
CA ASP A 115 3.77 -22.38 35.19
C ASP A 115 4.95 -22.79 36.07
N THR A 116 4.66 -22.79 37.36
CA THR A 116 5.50 -23.02 38.51
C THR A 116 5.79 -24.51 38.67
N ASP A 117 7.06 -24.94 38.63
CA ASP A 117 7.57 -25.93 39.59
C ASP A 117 9.10 -26.05 39.54
N SER A 118 9.79 -25.26 40.37
CA SER A 118 11.14 -25.61 40.81
C SER A 118 11.49 -24.78 42.04
N SER A 119 11.49 -25.49 43.15
CA SER A 119 11.93 -25.12 44.49
C SER A 119 13.28 -24.39 44.53
N ASN A 120 13.30 -23.16 45.05
CA ASN A 120 14.54 -22.52 45.49
C ASN A 120 14.28 -21.65 46.75
N PRO A 121 14.77 -22.02 47.95
CA PRO A 121 14.40 -21.34 49.21
C PRO A 121 15.22 -20.08 49.56
N PHE A 122 16.03 -19.54 48.65
CA PHE A 122 16.93 -18.41 48.95
C PHE A 122 17.01 -17.44 47.76
N ALA A 123 16.08 -16.48 47.66
CA ALA A 123 16.23 -15.33 46.77
C ALA A 123 15.54 -14.11 47.40
N ASP A 124 16.31 -13.40 48.23
CA ASP A 124 15.97 -12.11 48.85
C ASP A 124 16.17 -10.97 47.82
N ASP A 125 15.48 -11.05 46.68
CA ASP A 125 15.71 -10.18 45.51
C ASP A 125 14.66 -9.06 45.36
N GLN A 126 13.75 -8.94 46.33
CA GLN A 126 12.54 -8.11 46.17
C GLN A 126 12.74 -6.62 46.54
N ARG A 127 13.96 -6.20 46.93
CA ARG A 127 14.26 -4.81 47.33
C ARG A 127 15.10 -4.04 46.31
N LEU A 128 15.88 -4.70 45.46
CA LEU A 128 16.73 -4.04 44.44
C LEU A 128 15.95 -3.65 43.18
N ASP A 129 14.92 -4.42 42.80
CA ASP A 129 14.10 -4.13 41.61
C ASP A 129 13.30 -2.82 41.71
N ARG A 130 12.93 -2.40 42.92
CA ARG A 130 12.06 -1.23 43.09
C ARG A 130 12.80 0.10 42.94
N GLU A 131 14.11 0.10 43.16
CA GLU A 131 14.98 1.29 43.03
C GLU A 131 15.58 1.40 41.62
N PHE A 132 15.78 0.26 40.94
CA PHE A 132 16.24 0.23 39.55
C PHE A 132 15.16 0.66 38.56
N ASN A 133 13.89 0.32 38.81
CA ASN A 133 12.76 0.73 37.97
C ASN A 133 12.53 2.26 37.98
N SER A 134 12.76 2.95 39.10
CA SER A 134 12.62 4.41 39.14
C SER A 134 13.72 5.14 38.37
N PHE A 135 14.93 4.59 38.31
CA PHE A 135 16.05 5.20 37.58
C PHE A 135 15.88 5.05 36.07
N GLN A 136 15.35 3.91 35.62
CA GLN A 136 15.10 3.63 34.20
C GLN A 136 13.94 4.45 33.63
N GLN A 137 12.96 4.82 34.46
CA GLN A 137 11.83 5.66 34.04
C GLN A 137 12.22 7.14 33.90
N GLN A 138 13.31 7.58 34.54
CA GLN A 138 13.78 8.95 34.47
C GLN A 138 14.73 9.20 33.28
N GLU A 139 15.45 8.17 32.82
CA GLU A 139 16.22 8.22 31.56
C GLU A 139 15.31 8.23 30.32
N MET A 140 14.14 7.59 30.37
CA MET A 140 13.15 7.60 29.29
C MET A 140 12.51 8.99 29.05
N ILE A 141 12.54 9.87 30.05
CA ILE A 141 12.01 11.24 29.91
C ILE A 141 13.01 12.14 29.18
N GLN A 142 14.30 11.80 29.21
CA GLN A 142 15.36 12.65 28.65
C GLN A 142 15.69 12.33 27.18
N SER A 143 15.10 11.27 26.60
CA SER A 143 15.20 10.97 25.17
C SER A 143 14.22 11.77 24.29
N GLN A 144 13.45 12.70 24.87
CA GLN A 144 12.35 13.40 24.19
C GLN A 144 12.75 14.48 23.17
N ASP A 145 14.05 14.82 23.04
CA ASP A 145 14.52 15.77 22.02
C ASP A 145 15.28 15.11 20.85
N LEU A 146 15.59 13.81 20.91
CA LEU A 146 16.44 13.14 19.90
C LEU A 146 15.67 12.38 18.80
N GLN A 147 14.35 12.24 18.91
CA GLN A 147 13.52 11.68 17.84
C GLN A 147 12.97 12.74 16.87
N LEU A 148 13.27 14.03 17.10
CA LEU A 148 12.73 15.15 16.32
C LEU A 148 13.43 15.33 14.97
N ASP A 149 14.72 15.00 14.90
CA ASP A 149 15.48 15.03 13.65
C ASP A 149 15.07 13.93 12.67
N SER A 150 14.55 12.79 13.15
CA SER A 150 14.28 11.65 12.27
C SER A 150 13.10 11.90 11.33
N ILE A 151 12.03 12.58 11.76
CA ILE A 151 10.93 12.96 10.87
C ILE A 151 11.38 14.05 9.90
N HIS A 152 12.10 15.09 10.34
CA HIS A 152 12.60 16.13 9.42
C HIS A 152 13.53 15.55 8.36
N GLN A 153 14.44 14.65 8.75
CA GLN A 153 15.29 13.91 7.82
C GLN A 153 14.45 13.03 6.88
N THR A 154 13.41 12.38 7.39
CA THR A 154 12.51 11.54 6.59
C THR A 154 11.70 12.38 5.60
N MET A 155 11.14 13.52 5.99
CA MET A 155 10.50 14.50 5.10
C MET A 155 11.47 15.03 4.04
N GLN A 156 12.71 15.37 4.41
CA GLN A 156 13.71 15.80 3.43
C GLN A 156 14.02 14.70 2.40
N ASN A 157 14.17 13.46 2.87
CA ASN A 157 14.38 12.30 2.00
C ASN A 157 13.14 12.03 1.12
N LEU A 158 11.93 12.20 1.65
CA LEU A 158 10.68 12.06 0.89
C LEU A 158 10.52 13.15 -0.17
N ASN A 159 10.91 14.38 0.13
CA ASN A 159 10.91 15.46 -0.86
C ASN A 159 11.89 15.16 -2.00
N GLN A 160 13.08 14.65 -1.69
CA GLN A 160 14.04 14.18 -2.70
C GLN A 160 13.50 12.98 -3.50
N GLN A 161 12.83 12.03 -2.84
CA GLN A 161 12.21 10.89 -3.51
C GLN A 161 11.05 11.32 -4.41
N ALA A 162 10.20 12.25 -3.97
CA ALA A 162 9.11 12.83 -4.77
C ALA A 162 9.65 13.54 -6.02
N ALA A 163 10.76 14.27 -5.90
CA ALA A 163 11.41 14.91 -7.04
C ALA A 163 11.98 13.90 -8.05
N LEU A 164 12.55 12.79 -7.57
CA LEU A 164 12.99 11.68 -8.44
C LEU A 164 11.81 10.97 -9.10
N MET A 165 10.70 10.80 -8.39
CA MET A 165 9.48 10.20 -8.95
C MET A 165 8.79 11.11 -9.97
N GLY A 166 8.84 12.44 -9.80
CA GLY A 166 8.33 13.37 -10.81
C GLY A 166 8.99 13.17 -12.17
N ASN A 167 10.31 12.93 -12.19
CA ASN A 167 11.04 12.62 -13.42
C ASN A 167 10.74 11.20 -13.94
N GLU A 168 10.58 10.21 -13.06
CA GLU A 168 10.26 8.83 -13.46
C GLU A 168 8.82 8.68 -13.98
N LEU A 169 7.85 9.45 -13.46
CA LEU A 169 6.46 9.51 -13.96
C LEU A 169 6.39 10.20 -15.33
N GLU A 170 7.24 11.20 -15.56
CA GLU A 170 7.40 11.80 -16.89
C GLU A 170 7.96 10.76 -17.88
N ASP A 171 8.94 9.95 -17.46
CA ASP A 171 9.52 8.87 -18.28
C ASP A 171 8.54 7.71 -18.52
N GLN A 172 7.70 7.36 -17.54
CA GLN A 172 6.60 6.40 -17.70
C GLN A 172 5.49 6.92 -18.61
N GLY A 173 5.30 8.24 -18.71
CA GLY A 173 4.43 8.87 -19.71
C GLY A 173 4.89 8.60 -21.14
N TYR A 174 6.21 8.56 -21.38
CA TYR A 174 6.77 8.18 -22.67
C TYR A 174 6.62 6.68 -22.97
N MET A 175 6.78 5.81 -21.95
CA MET A 175 6.59 4.36 -22.14
C MET A 175 5.12 3.95 -22.39
N LEU A 176 4.14 4.72 -21.88
CA LEU A 176 2.72 4.49 -22.17
C LEU A 176 2.35 4.80 -23.63
N ASP A 177 3.01 5.79 -24.25
CA ASP A 177 2.84 6.08 -25.69
C ASP A 177 3.41 4.94 -26.56
N ASP A 178 4.54 4.35 -26.15
CA ASP A 178 5.09 3.16 -26.80
C ASP A 178 4.18 1.93 -26.63
N LEU A 179 3.56 1.75 -25.46
CA LEU A 179 2.58 0.68 -25.21
C LEU A 179 1.33 0.87 -26.10
N ASP A 180 0.84 2.08 -26.25
CA ASP A 180 -0.33 2.38 -27.10
C ASP A 180 -0.02 2.09 -28.58
N ASN A 181 1.18 2.48 -29.04
CA ASN A 181 1.68 2.15 -30.38
C ASN A 181 1.84 0.63 -30.60
N GLU A 182 2.30 -0.12 -29.59
CA GLU A 182 2.40 -1.57 -29.67
C GLU A 182 1.01 -2.24 -29.63
N MET A 183 0.07 -1.71 -28.84
CA MET A 183 -1.32 -2.17 -28.78
C MET A 183 -2.05 -1.93 -30.10
N ASP A 184 -1.84 -0.80 -30.75
CA ASP A 184 -2.36 -0.52 -32.10
C ASP A 184 -1.78 -1.47 -33.14
N THR A 185 -0.50 -1.82 -33.01
CA THR A 185 0.15 -2.81 -33.87
C THR A 185 -0.44 -4.21 -33.66
N VAL A 186 -0.70 -4.60 -32.42
CA VAL A 186 -1.38 -5.86 -32.08
C VAL A 186 -2.82 -5.85 -32.58
N GLY A 187 -3.57 -4.76 -32.42
CA GLY A 187 -4.94 -4.59 -32.92
C GLY A 187 -5.02 -4.76 -34.43
N ASN A 188 -4.09 -4.13 -35.17
CA ASN A 188 -3.97 -4.29 -36.61
C ASN A 188 -3.64 -5.74 -37.03
N LYS A 189 -2.78 -6.44 -36.29
CA LYS A 189 -2.47 -7.86 -36.54
C LYS A 189 -3.68 -8.76 -36.25
N LEU A 190 -4.40 -8.50 -35.16
CA LEU A 190 -5.62 -9.20 -34.77
C LEU A 190 -6.72 -9.04 -35.82
N GLN A 191 -6.97 -7.82 -36.29
CA GLN A 191 -7.95 -7.53 -37.34
C GLN A 191 -7.63 -8.27 -38.64
N ARG A 192 -6.35 -8.32 -39.03
CA ARG A 192 -5.88 -9.11 -40.18
C ARG A 192 -6.08 -10.62 -39.97
N GLY A 193 -5.80 -11.11 -38.76
CA GLY A 193 -6.04 -12.50 -38.36
C GLY A 193 -7.52 -12.89 -38.46
N LEU A 194 -8.40 -12.08 -37.89
CA LEU A 194 -9.86 -12.26 -37.95
C LEU A 194 -10.38 -12.25 -39.40
N ARG A 195 -9.88 -11.33 -40.24
CA ARG A 195 -10.26 -11.29 -41.67
C ARG A 195 -9.81 -12.55 -42.42
N ARG A 196 -8.63 -13.10 -42.12
CA ARG A 196 -8.17 -14.39 -42.68
C ARG A 196 -9.02 -15.56 -42.20
N VAL A 197 -9.38 -15.59 -40.92
CA VAL A 197 -10.26 -16.63 -40.35
C VAL A 197 -11.63 -16.61 -41.04
N ASN A 198 -12.25 -15.43 -41.16
CA ASN A 198 -13.53 -15.29 -41.85
C ASN A 198 -13.43 -15.72 -43.34
N TYR A 199 -12.35 -15.36 -44.02
CA TYR A 199 -12.11 -15.81 -45.39
C TYR A 199 -12.02 -17.34 -45.51
N VAL A 200 -11.32 -18.00 -44.58
CA VAL A 200 -11.19 -19.47 -44.58
C VAL A 200 -12.54 -20.14 -44.29
N ILE A 201 -13.32 -19.61 -43.36
CA ILE A 201 -14.67 -20.13 -43.05
C ILE A 201 -15.58 -20.06 -44.27
N GLU A 202 -15.61 -18.91 -44.95
CA GLU A 202 -16.47 -18.72 -46.13
C GLU A 202 -16.03 -19.63 -47.29
N LYS A 203 -14.72 -19.72 -47.55
CA LYS A 203 -14.15 -20.58 -48.60
C LYS A 203 -14.46 -22.06 -48.36
N ASN A 204 -14.42 -22.50 -47.09
CA ASN A 204 -14.73 -23.88 -46.71
C ASN A 204 -16.22 -24.18 -46.94
N ARG A 205 -17.11 -23.26 -46.54
CA ARG A 205 -18.56 -23.37 -46.75
C ARG A 205 -18.93 -23.46 -48.24
N GLU A 206 -18.36 -22.59 -49.08
CA GLU A 206 -18.58 -22.61 -50.53
C GLU A 206 -18.12 -23.95 -51.15
N THR A 207 -16.95 -24.44 -50.73
CA THR A 207 -16.39 -25.69 -51.26
C THR A 207 -17.25 -26.90 -50.87
N ALA A 208 -17.67 -26.98 -49.60
CA ALA A 208 -18.54 -28.05 -49.11
C ALA A 208 -19.92 -28.03 -49.78
N SER A 209 -20.50 -26.84 -49.97
CA SER A 209 -21.79 -26.66 -50.65
C SER A 209 -21.72 -27.08 -52.12
N ASN A 210 -20.67 -26.68 -52.84
CA ASN A 210 -20.49 -27.04 -54.25
C ASN A 210 -20.30 -28.55 -54.45
N TRP A 211 -19.58 -29.22 -53.53
CA TRP A 211 -19.44 -30.67 -53.56
C TRP A 211 -20.76 -31.39 -53.31
N CYS A 212 -21.57 -30.89 -52.37
CA CYS A 212 -22.91 -31.43 -52.08
C CYS A 212 -23.85 -31.34 -53.29
N ILE A 213 -23.90 -30.17 -53.96
CA ILE A 213 -24.69 -29.97 -55.18
C ILE A 213 -24.22 -30.92 -56.29
N GLY A 214 -22.91 -31.05 -56.49
CA GLY A 214 -22.35 -31.97 -57.49
C GLY A 214 -22.76 -33.43 -57.27
N ILE A 215 -22.67 -33.91 -56.02
CA ILE A 215 -23.09 -35.27 -55.66
C ILE A 215 -24.59 -35.46 -55.90
N LEU A 216 -25.43 -34.50 -55.49
CA LEU A 216 -26.89 -34.58 -55.71
C LEU A 216 -27.25 -34.66 -57.19
N VAL A 217 -26.58 -33.89 -58.06
CA VAL A 217 -26.80 -33.93 -59.52
C VAL A 217 -26.42 -35.28 -60.10
N VAL A 218 -25.28 -35.85 -59.69
CA VAL A 218 -24.85 -37.18 -60.17
C VAL A 218 -25.86 -38.27 -59.77
N VAL A 219 -26.32 -38.26 -58.52
CA VAL A 219 -27.34 -39.21 -58.03
C VAL A 219 -28.63 -39.07 -58.83
N LEU A 220 -29.08 -37.83 -59.10
CA LEU A 220 -30.26 -37.57 -59.91
C LEU A 220 -30.12 -38.11 -61.34
N CYS A 221 -28.97 -37.88 -61.99
CA CYS A 221 -28.71 -38.41 -63.34
C CYS A 221 -28.74 -39.95 -63.38
N VAL A 222 -28.15 -40.62 -62.38
CA VAL A 222 -28.17 -42.09 -62.28
C VAL A 222 -29.61 -42.58 -62.13
N LEU A 223 -30.41 -41.95 -61.26
CA LEU A 223 -31.83 -42.31 -61.10
C LEU A 223 -32.63 -42.13 -62.39
N LEU A 224 -32.34 -41.07 -63.16
CA LEU A 224 -33.01 -40.80 -64.44
C LEU A 224 -32.67 -41.87 -65.48
N VAL A 225 -31.38 -42.26 -65.59
CA VAL A 225 -30.95 -43.33 -66.51
C VAL A 225 -31.58 -44.67 -66.13
N VAL A 226 -31.63 -45.00 -64.84
CA VAL A 226 -32.30 -46.21 -64.35
C VAL A 226 -33.79 -46.20 -64.69
N LEU A 227 -34.47 -45.07 -64.54
CA LEU A 227 -35.89 -44.94 -64.87
C LEU A 227 -36.15 -45.12 -66.37
N ILE A 228 -35.30 -44.58 -67.25
CA ILE A 228 -35.44 -44.77 -68.71
C ILE A 228 -35.10 -46.20 -69.15
N ALA A 229 -34.15 -46.85 -68.46
CA ALA A 229 -33.69 -48.19 -68.81
C ALA A 229 -34.63 -49.31 -68.35
N VAL A 230 -35.51 -49.04 -67.38
CA VAL A 230 -36.56 -49.93 -66.85
C VAL A 230 -37.86 -49.72 -67.59
#